data_AF-U7QVF7-F1
#
_entry.id   AF-U7QVF7-F1
#
_cell.length_a   1.000
_cell.length_b   1.000
_cell.length_c   1.000
_cell.angle_alpha   90.00
_cell.angle_beta   90.00
_cell.angle_gamma   90.00
#
_symmetry.space_group_name_H-M   'P 1'
#
loop_
_entity.id
_entity.type
_entity.pdbx_description
1 polymer ?
#
loop_
_entity_poly.entity_id
_entity_poly.type
_entity_poly.pdbx_seq_one_letter_code
_entity_poly.pdbx_strand_id
1 'polypeptide(L)'
;MMWNFDDSYDELIGKAILHVLDSRRVSASGVQRQFRIGYNRAARIVEQMEYLGVVTTPGVNGNRKVLGPPVDIRPYEEKSDEVKISPFEHERILEAITSKRIVIWLMDTGKCSEDGTKILIVNSFSPFEYLANKQKRDKDLDNDINGDLLRGYLFTATMQVRTPLKVLTQHGRIECKAAHKLPKIVKEDWQGIWVPEAKKWKDIGIDMPEMPEGTMASQIGQIPRDGGDYLRFLIYVNNIKESKASREEKYKYIQLGRHMYGQDGMPFAEHIGQVTFW
;
A
#
# COMPACT_ATOMS: atom_id res chain seq x y z
N MET A 1 19.75 -1.24 -3.19
CA MET A 1 19.97 -2.04 -1.96
C MET A 1 18.61 -2.57 -1.55
N MET A 2 18.19 -3.66 -2.20
CA MET A 2 17.90 -4.98 -1.61
C MET A 2 16.78 -4.95 -0.56
N TRP A 3 15.65 -5.54 -0.94
CA TRP A 3 14.54 -5.93 -0.07
C TRP A 3 15.07 -6.65 1.16
N ASN A 4 15.09 -6.00 2.32
CA ASN A 4 15.26 -6.69 3.59
C ASN A 4 13.90 -7.26 4.00
N PHE A 5 13.59 -8.43 3.45
CA PHE A 5 12.72 -9.36 4.16
C PHE A 5 13.39 -9.68 5.51
N ASP A 6 12.62 -9.99 6.53
CA ASP A 6 13.15 -10.46 7.83
C ASP A 6 14.30 -11.47 7.62
N ASP A 7 15.32 -11.52 8.50
CA ASP A 7 16.52 -12.38 8.35
C ASP A 7 16.16 -13.89 8.24
N SER A 8 14.90 -14.24 8.46
CA SER A 8 14.29 -15.55 8.24
C SER A 8 14.04 -15.91 6.76
N TYR A 9 14.08 -14.95 5.83
CA TYR A 9 13.84 -15.17 4.39
C TYR A 9 15.13 -15.20 3.56
N ASP A 10 15.12 -15.92 2.45
CA ASP A 10 16.28 -16.00 1.58
C ASP A 10 16.52 -14.67 0.85
N GLU A 11 17.76 -14.19 0.80
CA GLU A 11 18.16 -12.95 0.12
C GLU A 11 17.68 -12.85 -1.35
N LEU A 12 17.49 -13.99 -2.02
CA LEU A 12 17.04 -14.06 -3.41
C LEU A 12 15.52 -14.06 -3.57
N ILE A 13 14.74 -14.11 -2.48
CA ILE A 13 13.28 -14.28 -2.52
C ILE A 13 12.59 -13.22 -3.39
N GLY A 14 12.96 -11.94 -3.25
CA GLY A 14 12.39 -10.85 -4.03
C GLY A 14 12.67 -10.98 -5.54
N LYS A 15 13.91 -11.32 -5.91
CA LYS A 15 14.28 -11.54 -7.32
C LYS A 15 13.58 -12.76 -7.91
N ALA A 16 13.44 -13.81 -7.12
CA ALA A 16 12.78 -15.04 -7.54
C ALA A 16 11.27 -14.84 -7.73
N ILE A 17 10.61 -14.05 -6.86
CA ILE A 17 9.20 -13.67 -7.02
C ILE A 17 8.98 -12.95 -8.35
N LEU A 18 9.81 -11.97 -8.67
CA LEU A 18 9.72 -11.23 -9.93
C LEU A 18 9.83 -12.16 -11.15
N HIS A 19 10.81 -13.06 -11.16
CA HIS A 19 10.98 -14.03 -12.24
C HIS A 19 9.78 -14.99 -12.39
N VAL A 20 9.21 -15.42 -11.27
CA VAL A 20 8.04 -16.33 -11.26
C VAL A 20 6.77 -15.61 -11.74
N LEU A 21 6.59 -14.34 -11.39
CA LEU A 21 5.46 -13.52 -11.83
C LEU A 21 5.52 -13.24 -13.34
N ASP A 22 6.71 -12.99 -13.87
CA ASP A 22 6.99 -12.77 -15.28
C ASP A 22 6.81 -14.06 -16.12
N SER A 23 7.51 -15.13 -15.76
CA SER A 23 7.49 -16.40 -16.51
C SER A 23 6.18 -17.20 -16.36
N ARG A 24 5.33 -16.84 -15.39
CA ARG A 24 4.08 -17.55 -15.01
C ARG A 24 4.28 -19.01 -14.64
N ARG A 25 5.51 -19.45 -14.46
CA ARG A 25 5.88 -20.83 -14.15
C ARG A 25 6.69 -20.83 -12.87
N VAL A 26 6.27 -21.64 -11.92
CA VAL A 26 7.01 -21.84 -10.67
C VAL A 26 7.37 -23.30 -10.51
N SER A 27 8.67 -23.57 -10.43
CA SER A 27 9.23 -24.85 -10.02
C SER A 27 10.58 -24.64 -9.35
N ALA A 28 10.91 -25.48 -8.37
CA ALA A 28 12.21 -25.42 -7.69
C ALA A 28 13.38 -25.57 -8.70
N SER A 29 13.25 -26.44 -9.69
CA SER A 29 14.24 -26.61 -10.77
C SER A 29 14.32 -25.41 -11.73
N GLY A 30 13.24 -24.64 -11.88
CA GLY A 30 13.23 -23.38 -12.64
C GLY A 30 14.03 -22.31 -11.92
N VAL A 31 13.72 -22.09 -10.64
CA VAL A 31 14.43 -21.13 -9.78
C VAL A 31 15.90 -21.51 -9.63
N GLN A 32 16.20 -22.81 -9.49
CA GLN A 32 17.57 -23.34 -9.42
C GLN A 32 18.41 -22.91 -10.61
N ARG A 33 17.91 -23.14 -11.84
CA ARG A 33 18.64 -22.83 -13.08
C ARG A 33 18.75 -21.33 -13.32
N GLN A 34 17.70 -20.58 -13.04
CA GLN A 34 17.67 -19.13 -13.26
C GLN A 34 18.66 -18.39 -12.36
N PHE A 35 18.74 -18.77 -11.08
CA PHE A 35 19.58 -18.07 -10.09
C PHE A 35 20.90 -18.81 -9.78
N ARG A 36 21.17 -19.93 -10.46
CA ARG A 36 22.37 -20.77 -10.31
C ARG A 36 22.65 -21.15 -8.85
N ILE A 37 21.60 -21.55 -8.13
CA ILE A 37 21.65 -21.97 -6.73
C ILE A 37 21.44 -23.48 -6.57
N GLY A 38 21.69 -24.02 -5.37
CA GLY A 38 21.40 -25.43 -5.07
C GLY A 38 19.89 -25.73 -4.99
N TYR A 39 19.48 -26.96 -5.30
CA TYR A 39 18.06 -27.36 -5.34
C TYR A 39 17.32 -27.12 -4.02
N ASN A 40 17.91 -27.47 -2.88
CA ASN A 40 17.31 -27.28 -1.56
C ASN A 40 17.04 -25.80 -1.24
N ARG A 41 17.94 -24.91 -1.67
CA ARG A 41 17.77 -23.46 -1.52
C ARG A 41 16.63 -22.96 -2.39
N ALA A 42 16.57 -23.41 -3.65
CA ALA A 42 15.48 -23.08 -4.56
C ALA A 42 14.11 -23.58 -4.06
N ALA A 43 14.04 -24.78 -3.49
CA ALA A 43 12.82 -25.33 -2.90
C ALA A 43 12.33 -24.47 -1.71
N ARG A 44 13.24 -24.08 -0.80
CA ARG A 44 12.93 -23.19 0.32
C ARG A 44 12.42 -21.83 -0.13
N ILE A 45 13.03 -21.25 -1.17
CA ILE A 45 12.57 -20.00 -1.78
C ILE A 45 11.13 -20.14 -2.30
N VAL A 46 10.79 -21.27 -2.94
CA VAL A 46 9.44 -21.54 -3.43
C VAL A 46 8.43 -21.75 -2.28
N GLU A 47 8.82 -22.39 -1.18
CA GLU A 47 7.99 -22.51 0.03
C GLU A 47 7.74 -21.14 0.68
N GLN A 48 8.75 -20.28 0.72
CA GLN A 48 8.61 -18.90 1.18
C GLN A 48 7.63 -18.12 0.28
N MET A 49 7.67 -18.32 -1.05
CA MET A 49 6.68 -17.72 -1.96
C MET A 49 5.26 -18.21 -1.70
N GLU A 50 5.07 -19.46 -1.30
CA GLU A 50 3.77 -20.02 -0.92
C GLU A 50 3.26 -19.37 0.36
N TYR A 51 4.12 -19.26 1.38
CA TYR A 51 3.80 -18.58 2.63
C TYR A 51 3.40 -17.12 2.40
N LEU A 52 4.11 -16.43 1.48
CA LEU A 52 3.83 -15.05 1.08
C LEU A 52 2.60 -14.91 0.16
N GLY A 53 1.94 -16.01 -0.22
CA GLY A 53 0.74 -16.01 -1.06
C GLY A 53 1.00 -15.68 -2.54
N VAL A 54 2.25 -15.76 -3.00
CA VAL A 54 2.64 -15.51 -4.40
C VAL A 54 2.31 -16.72 -5.29
N VAL A 55 2.36 -17.93 -4.73
CA VAL A 55 2.10 -19.19 -5.43
C VAL A 55 1.18 -20.09 -4.61
N THR A 56 0.45 -20.99 -5.27
CA THR A 56 -0.42 -21.96 -4.59
C THR A 56 0.38 -23.03 -3.84
N THR A 57 -0.32 -23.73 -2.96
CA THR A 57 0.07 -25.08 -2.52
C THR A 57 0.35 -25.99 -3.73
N PRO A 58 1.22 -27.00 -3.58
CA PRO A 58 1.47 -27.98 -4.63
C PRO A 58 0.18 -28.73 -4.98
N GLY A 59 -0.13 -28.84 -6.28
CA GLY A 59 -1.20 -29.70 -6.77
C GLY A 59 -0.80 -31.19 -6.80
N VAL A 60 -1.73 -32.03 -7.27
CA VAL A 60 -1.60 -33.51 -7.32
C VAL A 60 -0.33 -34.00 -8.03
N ASN A 61 0.20 -33.22 -8.98
CA ASN A 61 1.41 -33.56 -9.75
C ASN A 61 2.65 -32.76 -9.30
N GLY A 62 2.63 -32.15 -8.11
CA GLY A 62 3.70 -31.29 -7.60
C GLY A 62 3.79 -29.90 -8.25
N ASN A 63 2.91 -29.61 -9.22
CA ASN A 63 2.86 -28.31 -9.90
C ASN A 63 2.19 -27.24 -9.05
N ARG A 64 2.78 -26.05 -9.00
CA ARG A 64 2.27 -24.86 -8.31
C ARG A 64 1.78 -23.85 -9.34
N LYS A 65 0.73 -23.09 -9.02
CA LYS A 65 0.21 -22.00 -9.87
C LYS A 65 0.61 -20.64 -9.28
N VAL A 66 0.95 -19.69 -10.13
CA VAL A 66 1.29 -18.32 -9.73
C VAL A 66 0.00 -17.52 -9.51
N LEU A 67 -0.17 -16.98 -8.30
CA LEU A 67 -1.40 -16.30 -7.86
C LEU A 67 -1.38 -14.77 -8.08
N GLY A 68 -0.21 -14.17 -8.35
CA GLY A 68 -0.10 -12.76 -8.76
C GLY A 68 -0.56 -12.53 -10.21
N PRO A 69 -0.82 -11.29 -10.65
CA PRO A 69 -1.05 -11.00 -12.08
C PRO A 69 0.24 -11.25 -12.90
N PRO A 70 0.15 -11.58 -14.21
CA PRO A 70 1.29 -11.47 -15.10
C PRO A 70 1.82 -10.04 -15.06
N VAL A 71 3.14 -9.88 -14.89
CA VAL A 71 3.79 -8.60 -15.17
C VAL A 71 3.89 -8.55 -16.69
N ASP A 72 3.11 -7.69 -17.36
CA ASP A 72 3.26 -7.45 -18.81
C ASP A 72 4.54 -6.61 -18.99
N ILE A 73 5.70 -7.28 -19.05
CA ILE A 73 6.97 -6.65 -19.46
C ILE A 73 7.14 -6.92 -20.95
N ARG A 74 6.45 -6.15 -21.80
CA ARG A 74 6.77 -6.15 -23.24
C ARG A 74 8.19 -5.61 -23.42
N PRO A 75 9.01 -6.18 -24.32
CA PRO A 75 10.27 -5.56 -24.72
C PRO A 75 9.99 -4.13 -25.19
N TYR A 76 10.83 -3.20 -24.72
CA TYR A 76 10.76 -1.77 -24.99
C TYR A 76 10.70 -1.49 -26.50
N GLU A 77 9.51 -1.17 -27.01
CA GLU A 77 9.35 -0.56 -28.33
C GLU A 77 8.86 0.87 -28.15
N GLU A 78 9.61 1.79 -28.74
CA GLU A 78 9.42 3.23 -28.69
C GLU A 78 8.11 3.63 -29.37
N LYS A 79 7.15 4.16 -28.59
CA LYS A 79 6.31 5.36 -28.86
C LYS A 79 4.94 5.28 -28.14
N SER A 80 4.78 6.04 -27.06
CA SER A 80 3.53 6.74 -26.71
C SER A 80 3.74 7.59 -25.44
N ASP A 81 3.07 8.74 -25.38
CA ASP A 81 3.08 9.73 -24.30
C ASP A 81 2.40 9.23 -23.00
N GLU A 82 2.87 8.11 -22.42
CA GLU A 82 2.40 7.59 -21.13
C GLU A 82 3.42 7.86 -20.02
N VAL A 83 2.92 8.29 -18.86
CA VAL A 83 3.71 8.60 -17.65
C VAL A 83 4.46 7.35 -17.19
N LYS A 84 5.79 7.39 -17.31
CA LYS A 84 6.71 6.28 -17.01
C LYS A 84 6.84 6.09 -15.49
N ILE A 85 6.34 4.97 -14.95
CA ILE A 85 6.53 4.58 -13.53
C ILE A 85 7.96 4.03 -13.36
N SER A 86 8.71 4.56 -12.39
CA SER A 86 10.09 4.12 -12.15
C SER A 86 10.17 2.72 -11.50
N PRO A 87 11.28 1.97 -11.67
CA PRO A 87 11.46 0.67 -11.01
C PRO A 87 11.32 0.73 -9.48
N PHE A 88 11.70 1.85 -8.87
CA PHE A 88 11.57 2.08 -7.44
C PHE A 88 10.10 2.27 -7.03
N GLU A 89 9.34 3.08 -7.77
CA GLU A 89 7.89 3.25 -7.51
C GLU A 89 7.13 1.94 -7.71
N HIS A 90 7.50 1.16 -8.72
CA HIS A 90 6.95 -0.17 -8.93
C HIS A 90 7.17 -1.08 -7.70
N GLU A 91 8.37 -1.03 -7.10
CA GLU A 91 8.70 -1.75 -5.87
C GLU A 91 7.76 -1.37 -4.71
N ARG A 92 7.51 -0.07 -4.52
CA ARG A 92 6.62 0.45 -3.47
C ARG A 92 5.16 0.06 -3.69
N ILE A 93 4.71 0.05 -4.94
CA ILE A 93 3.37 -0.44 -5.32
C ILE A 93 3.22 -1.92 -4.95
N LEU A 94 4.20 -2.75 -5.28
CA LEU A 94 4.19 -4.19 -4.94
C LEU A 94 4.20 -4.41 -3.42
N GLU A 95 4.98 -3.62 -2.67
CA GLU A 95 5.00 -3.65 -1.21
C GLU A 95 3.62 -3.36 -0.64
N ALA A 96 2.97 -2.29 -1.11
CA ALA A 96 1.64 -1.90 -0.66
C ALA A 96 0.59 -2.99 -0.92
N ILE A 97 0.59 -3.59 -2.11
CA ILE A 97 -0.33 -4.67 -2.49
C ILE A 97 -0.10 -5.90 -1.60
N THR A 98 1.15 -6.32 -1.43
CA THR A 98 1.50 -7.52 -0.67
C THR A 98 1.20 -7.37 0.81
N SER A 99 1.56 -6.22 1.39
CA SER A 99 1.34 -5.92 2.80
C SER A 99 -0.07 -5.41 3.11
N LYS A 100 -0.90 -5.17 2.07
CA LYS A 100 -2.28 -4.67 2.17
C LYS A 100 -2.37 -3.40 3.02
N ARG A 101 -1.46 -2.46 2.79
CA ARG A 101 -1.38 -1.19 3.52
C ARG A 101 -0.90 -0.07 2.60
N ILE A 102 -1.22 1.17 2.93
CA ILE A 102 -0.64 2.35 2.27
C ILE A 102 0.87 2.38 2.56
N VAL A 103 1.65 2.60 1.51
CA VAL A 103 3.10 2.79 1.59
C VAL A 103 3.43 4.20 1.15
N ILE A 104 4.34 4.86 1.87
CA ILE A 104 4.89 6.17 1.53
C ILE A 104 6.39 6.04 1.19
N TRP A 105 6.90 6.92 0.34
CA TRP A 105 8.33 7.03 0.05
C TRP A 105 8.74 8.47 -0.23
N LEU A 106 10.04 8.73 -0.10
CA LEU A 106 10.62 10.05 -0.39
C LEU A 106 11.15 10.08 -1.83
N MET A 107 10.91 11.18 -2.52
CA MET A 107 11.47 11.49 -3.82
C MET A 107 12.28 12.79 -3.72
N ASP A 108 13.53 12.75 -4.16
CA ASP A 108 14.38 13.94 -4.26
C ASP A 108 13.96 14.75 -5.50
N THR A 109 13.63 16.02 -5.28
CA THR A 109 13.24 16.93 -6.39
C THR A 109 14.45 17.49 -7.15
N GLY A 110 15.66 17.28 -6.64
CA GLY A 110 16.88 17.92 -7.13
C GLY A 110 17.00 19.40 -6.78
N LYS A 111 16.01 19.97 -6.07
CA LYS A 111 15.99 21.36 -5.62
C LYS A 111 16.42 21.45 -4.15
N CYS A 112 16.99 22.59 -3.78
CA CYS A 112 17.31 22.94 -2.40
C CYS A 112 16.54 24.19 -1.97
N SER A 113 16.25 24.26 -0.68
CA SER A 113 15.73 25.43 0.04
C SER A 113 16.85 26.47 0.23
N GLU A 114 16.50 27.69 0.66
CA GLU A 114 17.42 28.83 0.84
C GLU A 114 18.56 28.55 1.83
N ASP A 115 18.31 27.67 2.80
CA ASP A 115 19.26 27.16 3.80
C ASP A 115 20.17 26.03 3.28
N GLY A 116 20.02 25.63 2.02
CA GLY A 116 20.76 24.53 1.38
C GLY A 116 20.16 23.14 1.63
N THR A 117 19.04 23.03 2.34
CA THR A 117 18.38 21.75 2.62
C THR A 117 17.64 21.24 1.39
N LYS A 118 17.80 19.96 1.02
CA LYS A 118 17.10 19.36 -0.11
C LYS A 118 15.58 19.36 0.09
N ILE A 119 14.84 19.70 -0.97
CA ILE A 119 13.39 19.64 -1.01
C ILE A 119 12.96 18.24 -1.45
N LEU A 120 12.17 17.58 -0.60
CA LEU A 120 11.74 16.20 -0.81
C LEU A 120 10.22 16.14 -0.98
N ILE A 121 9.74 15.26 -1.85
CA ILE A 121 8.32 14.94 -2.00
C ILE A 121 8.03 13.62 -1.29
N VAL A 122 6.99 13.59 -0.47
CA VAL A 122 6.46 12.37 0.14
C VAL A 122 5.37 11.85 -0.78
N ASN A 123 5.69 10.83 -1.54
CA ASN A 123 4.74 10.09 -2.36
C ASN A 123 4.04 9.01 -1.55
N SER A 124 2.88 8.57 -2.03
CA SER A 124 2.18 7.43 -1.45
C SER A 124 1.48 6.59 -2.51
N PHE A 125 1.20 5.34 -2.14
CA PHE A 125 0.33 4.47 -2.92
C PHE A 125 -0.63 3.71 -2.00
N SER A 126 -1.93 3.83 -2.30
CA SER A 126 -2.99 3.05 -1.66
C SER A 126 -3.34 1.84 -2.52
N PRO A 127 -3.21 0.60 -2.00
CA PRO A 127 -3.48 -0.60 -2.77
C PRO A 127 -4.98 -0.97 -2.81
N PHE A 128 -5.82 -0.26 -2.06
CA PHE A 128 -7.11 -0.79 -1.64
C PHE A 128 -8.16 -0.85 -2.73
N GLU A 129 -8.22 0.14 -3.61
CA GLU A 129 -9.11 0.11 -4.78
C GLU A 129 -8.76 -1.07 -5.69
N TYR A 130 -7.47 -1.26 -5.96
CA TYR A 130 -6.97 -2.40 -6.72
C TYR A 130 -7.32 -3.75 -6.05
N LEU A 131 -7.11 -3.86 -4.74
CA LEU A 131 -7.41 -5.08 -4.00
C LEU A 131 -8.92 -5.35 -3.95
N ALA A 132 -9.76 -4.33 -3.80
CA ALA A 132 -11.21 -4.43 -3.79
C ALA A 132 -11.75 -4.98 -5.12
N ASN A 133 -11.24 -4.48 -6.24
CA ASN A 133 -11.62 -4.92 -7.57
C ASN A 133 -11.24 -6.39 -7.85
N LYS A 134 -10.32 -6.97 -7.08
CA LYS A 134 -9.96 -8.40 -7.16
C LYS A 134 -10.68 -9.29 -6.15
N GLN A 135 -11.40 -8.73 -5.19
CA GLN A 135 -12.19 -9.51 -4.25
C GLN A 135 -13.40 -10.11 -4.94
N LYS A 136 -13.72 -11.37 -4.61
CA LYS A 136 -15.05 -11.90 -4.90
C LYS A 136 -16.03 -11.27 -3.91
N ARG A 137 -17.17 -10.80 -4.41
CA ARG A 137 -18.27 -10.33 -3.59
C ARG A 137 -18.78 -11.49 -2.72
N ASP A 138 -18.90 -11.25 -1.42
CA ASP A 138 -19.58 -12.15 -0.50
C ASP A 138 -21.09 -12.08 -0.71
N LYS A 139 -21.76 -13.23 -0.80
CA LYS A 139 -23.22 -13.29 -0.94
C LYS A 139 -23.93 -12.78 0.31
N ASP A 140 -23.29 -12.92 1.47
CA ASP A 140 -23.89 -12.48 2.73
C ASP A 140 -24.00 -10.95 2.82
N LEU A 141 -23.29 -10.20 1.97
CA LEU A 141 -23.43 -8.75 1.87
C LEU A 141 -24.83 -8.34 1.42
N ASP A 142 -25.53 -9.18 0.65
CA ASP A 142 -26.89 -8.89 0.19
C ASP A 142 -27.92 -8.95 1.34
N ASN A 143 -27.53 -9.50 2.51
CA ASN A 143 -28.36 -9.49 3.72
C ASN A 143 -28.18 -8.22 4.58
N ASP A 144 -27.17 -7.40 4.29
CA ASP A 144 -26.98 -6.13 4.99
C ASP A 144 -27.98 -5.07 4.49
N ILE A 145 -28.14 -3.99 5.26
CA ILE A 145 -29.04 -2.87 4.89
C ILE A 145 -28.60 -2.29 3.55
N ASN A 146 -29.50 -2.27 2.57
CA ASN A 146 -29.25 -1.86 1.18
C ASN A 146 -28.13 -2.67 0.49
N GLY A 147 -27.94 -3.94 0.90
CA GLY A 147 -26.85 -4.79 0.44
C GLY A 147 -26.74 -4.90 -1.09
N ASP A 148 -27.87 -4.90 -1.79
CA ASP A 148 -27.98 -4.92 -3.25
C ASP A 148 -27.31 -3.70 -3.92
N LEU A 149 -27.30 -2.55 -3.25
CA LEU A 149 -26.66 -1.30 -3.70
C LEU A 149 -25.23 -1.12 -3.16
N LEU A 150 -24.83 -1.89 -2.14
CA LEU A 150 -23.49 -1.80 -1.57
C LEU A 150 -22.44 -2.44 -2.48
N ARG A 151 -21.29 -1.78 -2.64
CA ARG A 151 -20.05 -2.40 -3.15
C ARG A 151 -19.38 -3.21 -2.04
N GLY A 152 -19.39 -2.68 -0.82
CA GLY A 152 -18.77 -3.25 0.37
C GLY A 152 -18.69 -2.20 1.48
N TYR A 153 -17.68 -2.31 2.34
CA TYR A 153 -17.41 -1.34 3.39
C TYR A 153 -16.03 -0.73 3.20
N LEU A 154 -15.95 0.59 3.32
CA LEU A 154 -14.74 1.42 3.30
C LEU A 154 -14.28 1.72 4.73
N PHE A 155 -13.03 1.42 5.06
CA PHE A 155 -12.43 1.78 6.34
C PHE A 155 -11.91 3.23 6.31
N THR A 156 -12.42 4.05 7.22
CA THR A 156 -12.01 5.44 7.42
C THR A 156 -11.31 5.57 8.75
N ALA A 157 -9.98 5.77 8.72
CA ALA A 157 -9.20 6.12 9.91
C ALA A 157 -9.51 7.54 10.41
N THR A 158 -9.46 7.74 11.71
CA THR A 158 -9.54 9.08 12.32
C THR A 158 -8.22 9.82 12.13
N MET A 159 -8.26 10.99 11.48
CA MET A 159 -7.07 11.73 11.08
C MET A 159 -6.55 12.63 12.19
N GLN A 160 -5.76 12.04 13.09
CA GLN A 160 -5.15 12.70 14.25
C GLN A 160 -3.70 12.24 14.45
N VAL A 161 -2.87 13.09 15.03
CA VAL A 161 -1.45 12.81 15.32
C VAL A 161 -1.24 11.63 16.28
N ARG A 162 -2.25 11.31 17.09
CA ARG A 162 -2.27 10.18 18.03
C ARG A 162 -2.79 8.86 17.43
N THR A 163 -3.34 8.89 16.22
CA THR A 163 -3.86 7.68 15.57
C THR A 163 -2.70 6.75 15.21
N PRO A 164 -2.72 5.46 15.60
CA PRO A 164 -1.60 4.55 15.36
C PRO A 164 -1.29 4.34 13.87
N LEU A 165 -0.01 4.11 13.52
CA LEU A 165 0.44 3.90 12.14
C LEU A 165 -0.30 2.74 11.46
N LYS A 166 -0.50 1.64 12.18
CA LYS A 166 -1.21 0.46 11.70
C LYS A 166 -2.68 0.72 11.33
N VAL A 167 -3.28 1.79 11.85
CA VAL A 167 -4.65 2.21 11.54
C VAL A 167 -4.65 3.18 10.36
N LEU A 168 -3.76 4.18 10.40
CA LEU A 168 -3.61 5.16 9.32
C LEU A 168 -3.30 4.50 7.97
N THR A 169 -2.41 3.52 7.96
CA THR A 169 -2.04 2.77 6.74
C THR A 169 -3.14 1.85 6.21
N GLN A 170 -4.28 1.75 6.90
CA GLN A 170 -5.47 1.03 6.45
C GLN A 170 -6.59 1.95 5.95
N HIS A 171 -6.42 3.27 6.03
CA HIS A 171 -7.39 4.23 5.50
C HIS A 171 -7.65 3.96 4.01
N GLY A 172 -8.92 3.98 3.60
CA GLY A 172 -9.31 3.67 2.23
C GLY A 172 -9.47 2.17 1.95
N ARG A 173 -9.28 1.28 2.95
CA ARG A 173 -9.46 -0.17 2.75
C ARG A 173 -10.90 -0.51 2.44
N ILE A 174 -11.13 -1.30 1.40
CA ILE A 174 -12.46 -1.76 1.02
C ILE A 174 -12.55 -3.28 1.18
N GLU A 175 -13.59 -3.74 1.85
CA GLU A 175 -13.93 -5.17 1.97
C GLU A 175 -15.31 -5.42 1.36
N CYS A 176 -15.39 -6.28 0.34
CA CYS A 176 -16.62 -6.66 -0.34
C CYS A 176 -17.36 -7.78 0.41
N LYS A 177 -17.51 -7.63 1.74
CA LYS A 177 -18.05 -8.62 2.67
C LYS A 177 -19.08 -7.99 3.60
N ALA A 178 -19.96 -8.82 4.15
CA ALA A 178 -20.96 -8.39 5.13
C ALA A 178 -20.31 -7.76 6.39
N ALA A 179 -21.03 -6.83 7.02
CA ALA A 179 -20.53 -6.04 8.15
C ALA A 179 -19.95 -6.88 9.30
N HIS A 180 -20.61 -7.99 9.62
CA HIS A 180 -20.21 -8.90 10.70
C HIS A 180 -18.94 -9.71 10.40
N LYS A 181 -18.46 -9.73 9.14
CA LYS A 181 -17.24 -10.42 8.71
C LYS A 181 -16.06 -9.48 8.51
N LEU A 182 -16.23 -8.18 8.78
CA LEU A 182 -15.18 -7.19 8.58
C LEU A 182 -14.01 -7.42 9.55
N PRO A 183 -12.76 -7.26 9.11
CA PRO A 183 -11.62 -7.46 9.96
C PRO A 183 -11.53 -6.36 11.03
N LYS A 184 -11.09 -6.74 12.23
CA LYS A 184 -10.84 -5.79 13.33
C LYS A 184 -9.50 -5.08 13.12
N ILE A 185 -9.54 -3.84 12.67
CA ILE A 185 -8.35 -2.99 12.46
C ILE A 185 -8.03 -2.19 13.72
N VAL A 186 -9.06 -1.60 14.34
CA VAL A 186 -8.94 -0.70 15.48
C VAL A 186 -8.91 -1.46 16.81
N LYS A 187 -8.17 -0.91 17.77
CA LYS A 187 -8.21 -1.35 19.17
C LYS A 187 -9.28 -0.59 19.95
N GLU A 188 -9.47 0.68 19.63
CA GLU A 188 -10.41 1.61 20.26
C GLU A 188 -11.28 2.25 19.19
N ASP A 189 -12.56 2.43 19.47
CA ASP A 189 -13.56 2.84 18.46
C ASP A 189 -13.29 4.23 17.88
N TRP A 190 -12.63 5.12 18.63
CA TRP A 190 -12.28 6.46 18.13
C TRP A 190 -11.22 6.43 17.01
N GLN A 191 -10.51 5.31 16.81
CA GLN A 191 -9.38 5.23 15.87
C GLN A 191 -9.82 5.16 14.41
N GLY A 192 -11.06 4.75 14.14
CA GLY A 192 -11.60 4.65 12.78
C GLY A 192 -12.86 3.78 12.72
N ILE A 193 -13.53 3.82 11.59
CA ILE A 193 -14.84 3.20 11.38
C ILE A 193 -14.95 2.58 9.99
N TRP A 194 -15.75 1.53 9.86
CA TRP A 194 -16.19 1.00 8.57
C TRP A 194 -17.47 1.71 8.13
N VAL A 195 -17.44 2.31 6.94
CA VAL A 195 -18.56 3.05 6.35
C VAL A 195 -19.08 2.25 5.15
N PRO A 196 -20.40 2.09 4.97
CA PRO A 196 -20.93 1.46 3.78
C PRO A 196 -20.51 2.23 2.51
N GLU A 197 -19.97 1.52 1.52
CA GLU A 197 -19.59 2.07 0.23
C GLU A 197 -20.59 1.59 -0.83
N ALA A 198 -21.24 2.52 -1.52
CA ALA A 198 -22.18 2.20 -2.60
C ALA A 198 -21.44 1.75 -3.87
N LYS A 199 -22.14 1.01 -4.73
CA LYS A 199 -21.71 0.77 -6.11
C LYS A 199 -21.67 2.09 -6.88
N LYS A 200 -20.78 2.17 -7.86
CA LYS A 200 -20.72 3.27 -8.81
C LYS A 200 -21.99 3.27 -9.68
N TRP A 201 -22.45 4.43 -10.14
CA TRP A 201 -23.61 4.57 -11.04
C TRP A 201 -23.47 3.67 -12.27
N LYS A 202 -22.28 3.66 -12.85
CA LYS A 202 -21.96 2.82 -14.01
C LYS A 202 -22.12 1.33 -13.73
N ASP A 203 -21.79 0.88 -12.53
CA ASP A 203 -21.85 -0.55 -12.13
C ASP A 203 -23.30 -1.02 -11.92
N ILE A 204 -24.24 -0.10 -11.71
CA ILE A 204 -25.67 -0.37 -11.62
C ILE A 204 -26.43 -0.01 -12.90
N GLY A 205 -25.71 0.24 -14.00
CA GLY A 205 -26.30 0.51 -15.31
C GLY A 205 -26.86 1.92 -15.49
N ILE A 206 -26.47 2.86 -14.62
CA ILE A 206 -26.85 4.26 -14.71
C ILE A 206 -25.70 5.04 -15.37
N ASP A 207 -25.96 5.61 -16.54
CA ASP A 207 -25.00 6.42 -17.28
C ASP A 207 -25.01 7.87 -16.75
N MET A 208 -24.42 8.05 -15.58
CA MET A 208 -24.25 9.34 -14.91
C MET A 208 -22.81 9.47 -14.42
N PRO A 209 -22.18 10.65 -14.53
CA PRO A 209 -20.85 10.85 -13.96
C PRO A 209 -20.87 10.60 -12.45
N GLU A 210 -19.83 9.93 -11.95
CA GLU A 210 -19.63 9.77 -10.52
C GLU A 210 -19.49 11.15 -9.86
N MET A 211 -20.05 11.28 -8.65
CA MET A 211 -19.81 12.49 -7.88
C MET A 211 -18.34 12.59 -7.51
N PRO A 212 -17.76 13.80 -7.51
CA PRO A 212 -16.39 14.00 -7.06
C PRO A 212 -16.24 13.52 -5.63
N GLU A 213 -15.05 12.99 -5.31
CA GLU A 213 -14.75 12.56 -3.95
C GLU A 213 -14.90 13.74 -2.98
N GLY A 214 -15.63 13.50 -1.89
CA GLY A 214 -15.90 14.52 -0.88
C GLY A 214 -14.68 14.85 -0.02
N THR A 215 -14.93 15.59 1.05
CA THR A 215 -13.95 15.82 2.12
C THR A 215 -14.27 14.97 3.34
N MET A 216 -13.29 14.85 4.23
CA MET A 216 -13.47 14.24 5.55
C MET A 216 -12.95 15.17 6.65
N ALA A 217 -13.49 15.02 7.86
CA ALA A 217 -13.02 15.76 9.03
C ALA A 217 -11.68 15.20 9.53
N SER A 218 -10.81 16.10 9.95
CA SER A 218 -9.49 15.81 10.53
C SER A 218 -9.19 16.76 11.68
N GLN A 219 -8.07 16.52 12.38
CA GLN A 219 -7.55 17.44 13.40
C GLN A 219 -7.29 18.87 12.86
N ILE A 220 -7.12 19.04 11.55
CA ILE A 220 -6.81 20.33 10.90
C ILE A 220 -7.98 20.93 10.13
N GLY A 221 -9.18 20.36 10.29
CA GLY A 221 -10.36 20.75 9.50
C GLY A 221 -10.67 19.74 8.40
N GLN A 222 -11.24 20.22 7.29
CA GLN A 222 -11.62 19.37 6.16
C GLN A 222 -10.41 19.04 5.30
N ILE A 223 -10.23 17.77 4.97
CA ILE A 223 -9.18 17.27 4.06
C ILE A 223 -9.81 16.40 2.97
N PRO A 224 -9.12 16.08 1.87
CA PRO A 224 -9.60 15.12 0.87
C PRO A 224 -10.01 13.77 1.49
N ARG A 225 -11.02 13.11 0.91
CA ARG A 225 -11.58 11.84 1.44
C ARG A 225 -10.56 10.71 1.52
N ASP A 226 -9.57 10.69 0.63
CA ASP A 226 -8.46 9.73 0.61
C ASP A 226 -7.36 10.07 1.64
N GLY A 227 -7.54 11.16 2.39
CA GLY A 227 -6.65 11.68 3.41
C GLY A 227 -5.60 12.67 2.88
N GLY A 228 -5.36 12.70 1.57
CA GLY A 228 -4.39 13.57 0.90
C GLY A 228 -3.02 13.66 1.61
N ASP A 229 -2.39 14.82 1.51
CA ASP A 229 -1.08 15.08 2.11
C ASP A 229 -1.07 15.07 3.64
N TYR A 230 -2.22 15.34 4.29
CA TYR A 230 -2.29 15.24 5.74
C TYR A 230 -2.14 13.78 6.22
N LEU A 231 -2.75 12.82 5.52
CA LEU A 231 -2.51 11.41 5.81
C LEU A 231 -1.05 11.01 5.58
N ARG A 232 -0.42 11.49 4.50
CA ARG A 232 1.02 11.25 4.25
C ARG A 232 1.87 11.80 5.38
N PHE A 233 1.57 13.01 5.87
CA PHE A 233 2.22 13.62 7.03
C PHE A 233 2.03 12.77 8.30
N LEU A 234 0.80 12.32 8.58
CA LEU A 234 0.52 11.49 9.75
C LEU A 234 1.28 10.15 9.70
N ILE A 235 1.33 9.49 8.53
CA ILE A 235 2.08 8.25 8.33
C ILE A 235 3.58 8.51 8.52
N TYR A 236 4.11 9.60 7.97
CA TYR A 236 5.51 9.99 8.13
C TYR A 236 5.90 10.20 9.60
N VAL A 237 5.15 11.01 10.33
CA VAL A 237 5.42 11.29 11.75
C VAL A 237 5.29 10.03 12.60
N ASN A 238 4.29 9.18 12.34
CA ASN A 238 4.11 7.95 13.10
C ASN A 238 5.21 6.92 12.81
N ASN A 239 5.71 6.82 11.57
CA ASN A 239 6.91 6.02 11.25
C ASN A 239 8.11 6.45 12.11
N ILE A 240 8.33 7.76 12.27
CA ILE A 240 9.42 8.28 13.12
C ILE A 240 9.18 7.94 14.59
N LYS A 241 7.96 8.13 15.09
CA LYS A 241 7.60 7.83 16.48
C LYS A 241 7.83 6.34 16.81
N GLU A 242 7.36 5.45 15.94
CA GLU A 242 7.45 4.00 16.10
C GLU A 242 8.85 3.44 15.78
N SER A 243 9.74 4.23 15.15
CA SER A 243 11.12 3.82 14.87
C SER A 243 11.94 3.60 16.15
N LYS A 244 12.97 2.74 16.03
CA LYS A 244 13.95 2.47 17.09
C LYS A 244 15.06 3.54 17.21
N ALA A 245 14.95 4.64 16.46
CA ALA A 245 15.95 5.70 16.46
C ALA A 245 16.03 6.44 17.81
N SER A 246 17.17 7.04 18.10
CA SER A 246 17.36 7.88 19.28
C SER A 246 16.48 9.14 19.24
N ARG A 247 16.29 9.79 20.40
CA ARG A 247 15.52 11.05 20.48
C ARG A 247 16.09 12.14 19.58
N GLU A 248 17.42 12.24 19.49
CA GLU A 248 18.11 13.22 18.64
C GLU A 248 17.90 12.93 17.15
N GLU A 249 17.95 11.67 16.74
CA GLU A 249 17.67 11.26 15.35
C GLU A 249 16.21 11.51 14.97
N LYS A 250 15.26 11.17 15.85
CA LYS A 250 13.84 11.47 15.64
C LYS A 250 13.60 12.97 15.47
N TYR A 251 14.28 13.80 16.27
CA TYR A 251 14.22 15.25 16.11
C TYR A 251 14.77 15.69 14.75
N LYS A 252 15.93 15.17 14.32
CA LYS A 252 16.51 15.46 13.00
C LYS A 252 15.57 15.11 11.86
N TYR A 253 14.93 13.95 11.91
CA TYR A 253 13.95 13.56 10.88
C TYR A 253 12.77 14.53 10.84
N ILE A 254 12.25 14.93 11.99
CA ILE A 254 11.11 15.85 12.02
C ILE A 254 11.49 17.25 11.51
N GLN A 255 12.70 17.72 11.81
CA GLN A 255 13.21 18.96 11.22
C GLN A 255 13.37 18.84 9.70
N LEU A 256 13.87 17.71 9.19
CA LEU A 256 13.91 17.45 7.75
C LEU A 256 12.51 17.52 7.12
N GLY A 257 11.49 17.05 7.84
CA GLY A 257 10.08 17.17 7.47
C GLY A 257 9.64 18.59 7.12
N ARG A 258 10.27 19.65 7.66
CA ARG A 258 9.91 21.05 7.36
C ARG A 258 10.18 21.44 5.91
N HIS A 259 11.07 20.72 5.24
CA HIS A 259 11.41 20.95 3.83
C HIS A 259 10.75 19.91 2.91
N MET A 260 9.77 19.15 3.44
CA MET A 260 9.03 18.16 2.68
C MET A 260 7.68 18.69 2.23
N TYR A 261 7.27 18.24 1.05
CA TYR A 261 5.94 18.43 0.50
C TYR A 261 5.28 17.08 0.32
N GLY A 262 3.98 16.97 0.53
CA GLY A 262 3.26 15.80 0.05
C GLY A 262 3.11 15.83 -1.47
N GLN A 263 2.73 14.69 -2.04
CA GLN A 263 2.55 14.51 -3.49
C GLN A 263 1.51 15.47 -4.09
N ASP A 264 0.54 15.92 -3.29
CA ASP A 264 -0.49 16.86 -3.74
C ASP A 264 -0.05 18.33 -3.61
N GLY A 265 1.19 18.56 -3.14
CA GLY A 265 1.85 19.86 -3.08
C GLY A 265 1.74 20.58 -1.74
N MET A 266 1.16 19.97 -0.70
CA MET A 266 1.02 20.59 0.61
C MET A 266 2.31 20.51 1.42
N PRO A 267 2.84 21.63 1.95
CA PRO A 267 4.04 21.63 2.78
C PRO A 267 3.79 20.98 4.15
N PHE A 268 4.64 20.04 4.56
CA PHE A 268 4.55 19.41 5.89
C PHE A 268 4.84 20.42 7.03
N ALA A 269 5.56 21.50 6.74
CA ALA A 269 5.84 22.58 7.68
C ALA A 269 4.57 23.15 8.34
N GLU A 270 3.44 23.18 7.63
CA GLU A 270 2.15 23.66 8.14
C GLU A 270 1.58 22.80 9.28
N HIS A 271 2.05 21.56 9.41
CA HIS A 271 1.50 20.59 10.36
C HIS A 271 2.49 20.17 11.44
N ILE A 272 3.78 20.43 11.25
CA ILE A 272 4.83 20.04 12.21
C ILE A 272 4.61 20.63 13.61
N GLY A 273 4.02 21.83 13.70
CA GLY A 273 3.67 22.44 14.99
C GLY A 273 2.67 21.65 15.83
N GLN A 274 1.94 20.71 15.23
CA GLN A 274 0.96 19.84 15.91
C GLN A 274 1.61 18.62 16.57
N VAL A 275 2.89 18.37 16.29
CA VAL A 275 3.64 17.27 16.88
C VAL A 275 4.27 17.77 18.18
N THR A 276 3.58 17.56 19.30
CA THR A 276 4.16 17.76 20.63
C THR A 276 5.17 16.64 20.91
N PHE A 277 6.44 17.00 21.13
CA PHE A 277 7.45 16.06 21.61
C PHE A 277 7.37 15.91 23.13
N TRP A 278 7.53 14.66 23.59
CA TRP A 278 7.79 14.26 24.97
C TRP A 278 9.30 14.27 25.22
#